data_AF-A0A6A7MDE4-F1
#
_entry.id   AF-A0A6A7MDE4-F1
#
_cell.length_a   1.000
_cell.length_b   1.000
_cell.length_c   1.000
_cell.angle_alpha   90.00
_cell.angle_beta   90.00
_cell.angle_gamma   90.00
#
_symmetry.space_group_name_H-M   'P 1'
#
loop_
_entity.id
_entity.type
_entity.pdbx_description
1 polymer ?
#
loop_
_entity_poly.entity_id
_entity_poly.type
_entity_poly.pdbx_seq_one_letter_code
_entity_poly.pdbx_strand_id
1 'polypeptide(L)'
;MSEVVSPFPTTWLTYQQVAERLGLRSASAAASRARRAKWPRRIQNDTLEAEVCVPTEVLAAGPQKVRARRQPVHAEIDGRAAAEAVAAAVAPLQAIIETLSGELKAARDANDTLREQVATARAESAALKGKTAALEATLDREVADRRTLQQQIDHVRRECQAAQGLVVQAKVENLDERRRVQTTEDLVTRLKHELREIEQANKRRRWWFWR
;
A
#
# COMPACT_ATOMS: atom_id res chain seq x y z
N MET A 1 -44.65 -18.44 -8.08
CA MET A 1 -44.43 -19.31 -6.89
C MET A 1 -44.92 -20.70 -7.28
N SER A 2 -44.01 -21.62 -7.53
CA SER A 2 -44.31 -22.91 -8.13
C SER A 2 -44.89 -23.86 -7.08
N GLU A 3 -46.17 -24.23 -7.25
CA GLU A 3 -46.81 -25.30 -6.50
C GLU A 3 -46.16 -26.65 -6.84
N VAL A 4 -45.34 -27.15 -5.92
CA VAL A 4 -44.85 -28.53 -5.97
C VAL A 4 -45.97 -29.42 -5.43
N VAL A 5 -46.78 -29.93 -6.35
CA VAL A 5 -47.76 -30.99 -6.12
C VAL A 5 -47.01 -32.21 -5.56
N SER A 6 -47.18 -32.49 -4.27
CA SER A 6 -46.69 -33.73 -3.67
C SER A 6 -47.72 -34.84 -3.91
N PRO A 7 -47.31 -36.01 -4.45
CA PRO A 7 -48.22 -37.06 -4.92
C PRO A 7 -48.81 -37.96 -3.81
N PHE A 8 -48.70 -37.55 -2.54
CA PHE A 8 -49.20 -38.33 -1.40
C PHE A 8 -50.01 -37.42 -0.46
N PRO A 9 -51.14 -37.90 0.11
CA PRO A 9 -51.84 -37.14 1.13
C PRO A 9 -50.89 -36.92 2.30
N THR A 10 -50.58 -35.65 2.56
CA THR A 10 -49.62 -35.24 3.58
C THR A 10 -50.28 -34.18 4.44
N THR A 11 -50.05 -34.24 5.75
CA THR A 11 -50.62 -33.27 6.68
C THR A 11 -49.49 -32.53 7.38
N TRP A 12 -49.55 -31.21 7.35
CA TRP A 12 -48.68 -30.36 8.14
C TRP A 12 -49.19 -30.33 9.57
N LEU A 13 -48.35 -30.75 10.50
CA LEU A 13 -48.68 -30.85 11.92
C LEU A 13 -47.55 -30.26 12.75
N THR A 14 -47.89 -29.63 13.87
CA THR A 14 -46.91 -29.18 14.85
C THR A 14 -46.27 -30.39 15.53
N TYR A 15 -45.06 -30.24 16.07
CA TYR A 15 -44.40 -31.36 16.76
C TYR A 15 -45.22 -31.95 17.92
N GLN A 16 -46.05 -31.14 18.58
CA GLN A 16 -46.96 -31.61 19.62
C GLN A 16 -48.06 -32.50 19.02
N GLN A 17 -48.74 -32.03 17.97
CA GLN A 17 -49.77 -32.80 17.26
C GLN A 17 -49.22 -34.11 16.67
N VAL A 18 -47.98 -34.08 16.15
CA VAL A 18 -47.28 -35.28 15.68
C VAL A 18 -47.02 -36.25 16.83
N ALA A 19 -46.61 -35.74 18.00
CA ALA A 19 -46.37 -36.59 19.16
C ALA A 19 -47.66 -37.28 19.63
N GLU A 20 -48.77 -36.53 19.69
CA GLU A 20 -50.09 -37.07 20.06
C GLU A 20 -50.58 -38.12 19.05
N ARG A 21 -50.55 -37.81 17.76
CA ARG A 21 -51.05 -38.70 16.69
C ARG A 21 -50.24 -39.99 16.57
N LEU A 22 -48.94 -39.94 16.86
CA LEU A 22 -48.04 -41.10 16.78
C LEU A 22 -47.82 -41.80 18.13
N GLY A 23 -48.47 -41.35 19.20
CA GLY A 23 -48.29 -41.89 20.56
C GLY A 23 -46.86 -41.76 21.09
N LEU A 24 -46.14 -40.70 20.70
CA LEU A 24 -44.79 -40.41 21.16
C LEU A 24 -44.83 -39.66 22.50
N ARG A 25 -43.83 -39.92 23.35
CA ARG A 25 -43.77 -39.39 24.72
C ARG A 25 -43.60 -37.86 24.81
N SER A 26 -43.17 -37.19 23.74
CA SER A 26 -42.95 -35.74 23.73
C SER A 26 -42.81 -35.16 22.32
N ALA A 27 -43.00 -33.85 22.19
CA ALA A 27 -42.73 -33.09 20.97
C ALA A 27 -41.25 -33.21 20.50
N SER A 28 -40.30 -33.35 21.43
CA SER A 28 -38.88 -33.59 21.10
C SER A 28 -38.65 -34.96 20.47
N ALA A 29 -39.41 -35.98 20.89
CA ALA A 29 -39.39 -37.30 20.25
C ALA A 29 -39.97 -37.24 18.83
N ALA A 30 -41.03 -36.45 18.62
CA ALA A 30 -41.57 -36.17 17.29
C ALA A 30 -40.55 -35.42 16.41
N ALA A 31 -39.86 -34.42 16.95
CA ALA A 31 -38.80 -33.70 16.24
C ALA A 31 -37.63 -34.61 15.86
N SER A 32 -37.19 -35.48 16.78
CA SER A 32 -36.15 -36.47 16.51
C SER A 32 -36.57 -37.47 15.43
N ARG A 33 -37.84 -37.90 15.45
CA ARG A 33 -38.40 -38.81 14.43
C ARG A 33 -38.47 -38.14 13.06
N ALA A 34 -38.98 -36.91 13.00
CA ALA A 34 -39.03 -36.09 11.79
C ALA A 34 -37.63 -35.91 11.17
N ARG A 35 -36.60 -35.62 11.99
CA ARG A 35 -35.21 -35.52 11.53
C ARG A 35 -34.69 -36.83 10.94
N ARG A 36 -34.92 -37.96 11.63
CA ARG A 36 -34.49 -39.29 11.15
C ARG A 36 -35.18 -39.70 9.85
N ALA A 37 -36.46 -39.40 9.73
CA ALA A 37 -37.26 -39.69 8.54
C ALA A 37 -37.16 -38.58 7.46
N LYS A 38 -36.35 -37.54 7.70
CA LYS A 38 -36.13 -36.39 6.81
C LYS A 38 -37.44 -35.75 6.33
N TRP A 39 -38.41 -35.61 7.23
CA TRP A 39 -39.69 -34.98 6.90
C TRP A 39 -39.52 -33.48 6.63
N PRO A 40 -40.14 -32.92 5.57
CA PRO A 40 -40.09 -31.49 5.29
C PRO A 40 -40.58 -30.66 6.48
N ARG A 41 -39.87 -29.58 6.79
CA ARG A 41 -40.20 -28.66 7.89
C ARG A 41 -40.43 -27.25 7.35
N ARG A 42 -41.45 -26.57 7.87
CA ARG A 42 -41.68 -25.14 7.66
C ARG A 42 -41.92 -24.45 9.00
N ILE A 43 -41.71 -23.14 9.04
CA ILE A 43 -42.09 -22.31 10.18
C ILE A 43 -43.33 -21.54 9.73
N GLN A 44 -44.42 -21.64 10.48
CA GLN A 44 -45.63 -20.90 10.17
C GLN A 44 -45.44 -19.42 10.56
N ASN A 45 -45.77 -18.50 9.66
CA ASN A 45 -45.51 -17.07 9.88
C ASN A 45 -46.41 -16.47 10.99
N ASP A 46 -47.60 -17.01 11.20
CA ASP A 46 -48.59 -16.44 12.13
C ASP A 46 -48.35 -16.83 13.59
N THR A 47 -47.85 -18.04 13.84
CA THR A 47 -47.63 -18.60 15.19
C THR A 47 -46.15 -18.79 15.52
N LEU A 48 -45.25 -18.64 14.54
CA LEU A 48 -43.82 -18.97 14.61
C LEU A 48 -43.53 -20.42 15.03
N GLU A 49 -44.53 -21.30 15.00
CA GLU A 49 -44.38 -22.69 15.34
C GLU A 49 -43.80 -23.50 14.17
N ALA A 50 -42.96 -24.48 14.50
CA ALA A 50 -42.37 -25.38 13.52
C ALA A 50 -43.32 -26.53 13.20
N GLU A 51 -43.80 -26.56 11.97
CA GLU A 51 -44.63 -27.63 11.42
C GLU A 51 -43.79 -28.59 10.59
N VAL A 52 -44.19 -29.86 10.61
CA VAL A 52 -43.59 -30.90 9.81
C VAL A 52 -44.64 -31.60 8.95
N CYS A 53 -44.28 -31.85 7.71
CA CYS A 53 -45.09 -32.58 6.75
C CYS A 53 -45.01 -34.08 7.06
N VAL A 54 -46.07 -34.63 7.65
CA VAL A 54 -46.16 -36.05 8.01
C VAL A 54 -46.96 -36.80 6.94
N PRO A 55 -46.41 -37.85 6.32
CA PRO A 55 -47.16 -38.72 5.41
C PRO A 55 -48.34 -39.39 6.11
N THR A 56 -49.52 -39.43 5.48
CA THR A 56 -50.72 -40.04 6.08
C THR A 56 -50.56 -41.53 6.38
N GLU A 57 -49.69 -42.23 5.66
CA GLU A 57 -49.33 -43.63 5.92
C GLU A 57 -48.74 -43.80 7.33
N VAL A 58 -47.94 -42.83 7.78
CA VAL A 58 -47.32 -42.86 9.11
C VAL A 58 -48.35 -42.52 10.20
N LEU A 59 -49.32 -41.65 9.89
CA LEU A 59 -50.43 -41.35 10.79
C LEU A 59 -51.41 -42.53 10.89
N ALA A 60 -51.65 -43.25 9.79
CA ALA A 60 -52.54 -44.41 9.71
C ALA A 60 -51.95 -45.67 10.36
N ALA A 61 -50.63 -45.81 10.38
CA ALA A 61 -49.94 -46.93 11.04
C ALA A 61 -50.16 -46.99 12.57
N GLY A 62 -50.70 -45.92 13.17
CA GLY A 62 -51.04 -45.84 14.59
C GLY A 62 -49.81 -45.93 15.52
N PRO A 63 -50.01 -45.89 16.85
CA PRO A 63 -48.93 -45.99 17.81
C PRO A 63 -48.22 -47.34 17.66
N GLN A 64 -46.96 -47.33 17.24
CA GLN A 64 -46.15 -48.55 17.19
C GLN A 64 -46.05 -49.11 18.61
N LYS A 65 -46.65 -50.30 18.84
CA LYS A 65 -46.46 -51.08 20.07
C LYS A 65 -44.97 -51.11 20.37
N VAL A 66 -44.62 -50.63 21.56
CA VAL A 66 -43.25 -50.63 22.07
C VAL A 66 -42.72 -52.05 21.90
N ARG A 67 -41.82 -52.25 20.94
CA ARG A 67 -41.13 -53.54 20.79
C ARG A 67 -40.52 -53.83 22.15
N ALA A 68 -40.90 -54.96 22.73
CA ALA A 68 -40.32 -55.45 23.97
C ALA A 68 -38.80 -55.31 23.84
N ARG A 69 -38.22 -54.60 24.82
CA ARG A 69 -36.78 -54.41 24.97
C ARG A 69 -36.16 -55.78 24.77
N ARG A 70 -35.37 -55.96 23.70
CA ARG A 70 -34.64 -57.20 23.45
C ARG A 70 -33.97 -57.57 24.77
N GLN A 71 -34.30 -58.76 25.29
CA GLN A 71 -33.57 -59.36 26.40
C GLN A 71 -32.08 -59.22 26.09
N PRO A 72 -31.26 -58.82 27.06
CA PRO A 72 -29.82 -58.93 26.89
C PRO A 72 -29.57 -60.42 26.72
N VAL A 73 -29.27 -60.83 25.49
CA VAL A 73 -28.59 -62.10 25.28
C VAL A 73 -27.27 -61.88 26.00
N HIS A 74 -27.16 -62.47 27.18
CA HIS A 74 -25.89 -62.67 27.86
C HIS A 74 -25.08 -63.60 26.95
N ALA A 75 -24.54 -63.04 25.88
CA ALA A 75 -23.22 -63.45 25.45
C ALA A 75 -22.33 -63.02 26.61
N GLU A 76 -21.69 -63.98 27.27
CA GLU A 76 -20.44 -63.75 27.98
C GLU A 76 -19.46 -63.16 26.96
N ILE A 77 -19.60 -61.86 26.69
CA ILE A 77 -18.51 -61.10 26.15
C ILE A 77 -17.56 -61.03 27.32
N ASP A 78 -16.54 -61.89 27.29
CA ASP A 78 -15.38 -61.80 28.16
C ASP A 78 -15.03 -60.31 28.28
N GLY A 79 -15.26 -59.70 29.45
CA GLY A 79 -15.02 -58.26 29.63
C GLY A 79 -13.58 -57.88 29.30
N ARG A 80 -12.69 -58.86 29.35
CA ARG A 80 -11.31 -58.81 28.90
C ARG A 80 -11.17 -58.67 27.38
N ALA A 81 -11.91 -59.45 26.59
CA ALA A 81 -11.91 -59.35 25.12
C ALA A 81 -12.50 -58.01 24.64
N ALA A 82 -13.53 -57.50 25.32
CA ALA A 82 -14.06 -56.16 25.05
C ALA A 82 -13.04 -55.06 25.41
N ALA A 83 -12.35 -55.18 26.54
CA ALA A 83 -11.31 -54.24 26.95
C ALA A 83 -10.11 -54.26 25.98
N GLU A 84 -9.69 -55.43 25.50
CA GLU A 84 -8.62 -55.58 24.51
C GLU A 84 -9.02 -55.00 23.14
N ALA A 85 -10.26 -55.22 22.69
CA ALA A 85 -10.75 -54.62 21.45
C ALA A 85 -10.83 -53.08 21.54
N VAL A 86 -11.23 -52.53 22.69
CA VAL A 86 -11.22 -51.09 22.93
C VAL A 86 -9.79 -50.56 22.98
N ALA A 87 -8.87 -51.23 23.68
CA ALA A 87 -7.47 -50.84 23.72
C ALA A 87 -6.83 -50.85 22.32
N ALA A 88 -7.12 -51.86 21.51
CA ALA A 88 -6.67 -51.97 20.13
C ALA A 88 -7.25 -50.86 19.22
N ALA A 89 -8.49 -50.42 19.48
CA ALA A 89 -9.10 -49.31 18.75
C ALA A 89 -8.60 -47.93 19.22
N VAL A 90 -8.25 -47.78 20.49
CA VAL A 90 -7.76 -46.52 21.08
C VAL A 90 -6.29 -46.26 20.74
N ALA A 91 -5.45 -47.30 20.68
CA ALA A 91 -4.03 -47.17 20.35
C ALA A 91 -3.73 -46.36 19.06
N PRO A 92 -4.37 -46.62 17.89
CA PRO A 92 -4.14 -45.82 16.69
C PRO A 92 -4.65 -44.37 16.83
N LEU A 93 -5.73 -44.13 17.58
CA LEU A 93 -6.21 -42.77 17.87
C LEU A 93 -5.20 -42.00 18.73
N GLN A 94 -4.60 -42.66 19.72
CA GLN A 94 -3.54 -42.10 20.56
C GLN A 94 -2.32 -41.69 19.71
N ALA A 95 -1.88 -42.57 18.81
CA ALA A 95 -0.77 -42.30 17.90
C ALA A 95 -1.06 -41.12 16.96
N ILE A 96 -2.30 -41.02 16.44
CA ILE A 96 -2.74 -39.87 15.63
C ILE A 96 -2.71 -38.58 16.45
N ILE A 97 -3.21 -38.59 17.69
CA ILE A 97 -3.19 -37.42 18.58
C ILE A 97 -1.75 -36.96 18.84
N GLU A 98 -0.85 -37.88 19.13
CA GLU A 98 0.57 -37.57 19.33
C GLU A 98 1.19 -36.94 18.08
N THR A 99 0.92 -37.51 16.91
CA THR A 99 1.40 -37.00 15.62
C THR A 99 0.89 -35.59 15.36
N LEU A 100 -0.43 -35.37 15.47
CA LEU A 100 -1.06 -34.07 15.28
C LEU A 100 -0.56 -33.04 16.29
N SER A 101 -0.29 -33.45 17.54
CA SER A 101 0.27 -32.55 18.56
C SER A 101 1.70 -32.12 18.21
N GLY A 102 2.50 -33.03 17.64
CA GLY A 102 3.85 -32.75 17.14
C GLY A 102 3.82 -31.81 15.94
N GLU A 103 2.95 -32.06 14.97
CA GLU A 103 2.74 -31.20 13.80
C GLU A 103 2.26 -29.80 14.20
N LEU A 104 1.32 -29.70 15.15
CA LEU A 104 0.83 -28.43 15.68
C LEU A 104 1.96 -27.64 16.35
N LYS A 105 2.84 -28.31 17.09
CA LYS A 105 4.00 -27.67 17.71
C LYS A 105 4.98 -27.17 16.65
N ALA A 106 5.34 -28.01 15.68
CA ALA A 106 6.22 -27.63 14.58
C ALA A 106 5.66 -26.46 13.77
N ALA A 107 4.35 -26.44 13.51
CA ALA A 107 3.68 -25.35 12.82
C ALA A 107 3.71 -24.03 13.62
N ARG A 108 3.61 -24.09 14.96
CA ARG A 108 3.74 -22.91 15.83
C ARG A 108 5.17 -22.37 15.80
N ASP A 109 6.16 -23.24 15.96
CA ASP A 109 7.58 -22.85 15.93
C ASP A 109 7.95 -22.21 14.58
N ALA A 110 7.44 -22.77 13.47
CA ALA A 110 7.59 -22.18 12.15
C ALA A 110 6.88 -20.81 12.02
N ASN A 111 5.68 -20.67 12.59
CA ASN A 111 4.96 -19.40 12.57
C ASN A 111 5.70 -18.30 13.34
N ASP A 112 6.27 -18.64 14.49
CA ASP A 112 7.03 -17.70 15.31
C ASP A 112 8.32 -17.29 14.62
N THR A 113 9.02 -18.22 13.97
CA THR A 113 10.19 -17.92 13.12
C THR A 113 9.83 -16.96 11.98
N LEU A 114 8.69 -17.19 11.30
CA LEU A 114 8.22 -16.30 10.23
C LEU A 114 7.84 -14.91 10.76
N ARG A 115 7.25 -14.82 11.95
CA ARG A 115 6.94 -13.54 12.60
C ARG A 115 8.21 -12.75 12.92
N GLU A 116 9.24 -13.41 13.43
CA GLU A 116 10.55 -12.80 13.67
C GLU A 116 11.17 -12.30 12.36
N GLN A 117 11.15 -13.11 11.29
CA GLN A 117 11.65 -12.69 9.97
C GLN A 117 10.89 -11.48 9.43
N VAL A 118 9.56 -11.44 9.56
CA VAL A 118 8.74 -10.28 9.17
C VAL A 118 9.07 -9.06 10.01
N ALA A 119 9.31 -9.20 11.31
CA ALA A 119 9.71 -8.11 12.18
C ALA A 119 11.08 -7.53 11.76
N THR A 120 12.06 -8.40 11.50
CA THR A 120 13.39 -8.00 11.01
C THR A 120 13.29 -7.29 9.66
N ALA A 121 12.58 -7.86 8.69
CA ALA A 121 12.41 -7.26 7.37
C ALA A 121 11.71 -5.88 7.43
N ARG A 122 10.76 -5.70 8.36
CA ARG A 122 10.11 -4.41 8.61
C ARG A 122 11.08 -3.39 9.20
N ALA A 123 11.92 -3.79 10.14
CA ALA A 123 12.95 -2.93 10.72
C ALA A 123 13.98 -2.49 9.67
N GLU A 124 14.44 -3.42 8.82
CA GLU A 124 15.34 -3.14 7.70
C GLU A 124 14.69 -2.19 6.69
N SER A 125 13.43 -2.42 6.31
CA SER A 125 12.68 -1.54 5.42
C SER A 125 12.55 -0.13 6.00
N ALA A 126 12.26 0.00 7.29
CA ALA A 126 12.19 1.29 7.98
C ALA A 126 13.56 2.00 7.99
N ALA A 127 14.64 1.27 8.24
CA ALA A 127 16.00 1.81 8.21
C ALA A 127 16.39 2.28 6.79
N LEU A 128 16.06 1.51 5.75
CA LEU A 128 16.30 1.90 4.37
C LEU A 128 15.49 3.14 3.99
N LYS A 129 14.21 3.22 4.36
CA LYS A 129 13.38 4.42 4.17
C LYS A 129 13.95 5.65 4.89
N GLY A 130 14.49 5.47 6.09
CA GLY A 130 15.18 6.53 6.81
C GLY A 130 16.43 7.02 6.06
N LYS A 131 17.24 6.09 5.52
CA LYS A 131 18.41 6.42 4.71
C LYS A 131 18.03 7.14 3.41
N THR A 132 16.98 6.71 2.71
CA THR A 132 16.53 7.38 1.48
C THR A 132 16.07 8.80 1.76
N ALA A 133 15.26 9.01 2.81
CA ALA A 133 14.83 10.36 3.21
C ALA A 133 16.01 11.28 3.58
N ALA A 134 17.04 10.74 4.24
CA ALA A 134 18.25 11.50 4.56
C ALA A 134 19.06 11.87 3.31
N LEU A 135 19.17 10.96 2.33
CA LEU A 135 19.82 11.23 1.05
C LEU A 135 19.05 12.25 0.23
N GLU A 136 17.72 12.16 0.17
CA GLU A 136 16.85 13.16 -0.48
C GLU A 136 17.04 14.55 0.14
N ALA A 137 17.01 14.66 1.46
CA ALA A 137 17.26 15.91 2.15
C ALA A 137 18.68 16.47 1.89
N THR A 138 19.67 15.62 1.66
CA THR A 138 21.03 16.04 1.31
C THR A 138 21.09 16.53 -0.13
N LEU A 139 20.44 15.83 -1.06
CA LEU A 139 20.32 16.24 -2.46
C LEU A 139 19.62 17.60 -2.59
N ASP A 140 18.55 17.83 -1.84
CA ASP A 140 17.84 19.11 -1.86
C ASP A 140 18.72 20.29 -1.40
N ARG A 141 19.56 20.07 -0.38
CA ARG A 141 20.54 21.07 0.08
C ARG A 141 21.57 21.37 -1.01
N GLU A 142 22.16 20.34 -1.62
CA GLU A 142 23.12 20.50 -2.72
C GLU A 142 22.51 21.23 -3.92
N VAL A 143 21.24 20.97 -4.24
CA VAL A 143 20.52 21.70 -5.30
C VAL A 143 20.33 23.17 -4.94
N ALA A 144 20.00 23.49 -3.69
CA ALA A 144 19.89 24.87 -3.22
C ALA A 144 21.25 25.60 -3.26
N ASP A 145 22.32 24.94 -2.84
CA ASP A 145 23.68 25.49 -2.86
C ASP A 145 24.15 25.74 -4.30
N ARG A 146 23.91 24.80 -5.22
CA ARG A 146 24.21 24.98 -6.65
C ARG A 146 23.46 26.16 -7.26
N ARG A 147 22.19 26.37 -6.90
CA ARG A 147 21.41 27.54 -7.36
C ARG A 147 22.03 28.85 -6.84
N THR A 148 22.46 28.87 -5.59
CA THR A 148 23.12 30.04 -4.99
C THR A 148 24.44 30.34 -5.69
N LEU A 149 25.27 29.33 -5.92
CA LEU A 149 26.54 29.46 -6.66
C LEU A 149 26.31 29.94 -8.10
N GLN A 150 25.28 29.42 -8.78
CA GLN A 150 24.93 29.87 -10.13
C GLN A 150 24.56 31.36 -10.15
N GLN A 151 23.77 31.82 -9.19
CA GLN A 151 23.41 33.24 -9.06
C GLN A 151 24.65 34.11 -8.81
N GLN A 152 25.61 33.64 -8.00
CA GLN A 152 26.88 34.32 -7.77
C GLN A 152 27.73 34.40 -9.05
N ILE A 153 27.84 33.30 -9.81
CA ILE A 153 28.53 33.28 -11.09
C ILE A 153 27.91 34.28 -12.07
N ASP A 154 26.57 34.30 -12.17
CA ASP A 154 25.86 35.23 -13.06
C ASP A 154 25.99 36.69 -12.62
N HIS A 155 26.12 36.94 -11.31
CA HIS A 155 26.41 38.27 -10.78
C HIS A 155 27.83 38.72 -11.16
N VAL A 156 28.85 37.92 -10.85
CA VAL A 156 30.26 38.21 -11.20
C VAL A 156 30.43 38.38 -12.71
N ARG A 157 29.74 37.56 -13.52
CA ARG A 157 29.77 37.69 -14.98
C ARG A 157 29.27 39.07 -15.45
N ARG A 158 28.17 39.56 -14.85
CA ARG A 158 27.63 40.90 -15.15
C ARG A 158 28.60 42.00 -14.72
N GLU A 159 29.23 41.88 -13.56
CA GLU A 159 30.24 42.83 -13.09
C GLU A 159 31.45 42.88 -14.02
N CYS A 160 31.97 41.72 -14.44
CA CYS A 160 33.05 41.62 -15.40
C CYS A 160 32.69 42.28 -16.75
N GLN A 161 31.47 42.08 -17.24
CA GLN A 161 30.99 42.72 -18.46
C GLN A 161 30.88 44.24 -18.31
N ALA A 162 30.35 44.72 -17.18
CA ALA A 162 30.27 46.15 -16.90
C ALA A 162 31.67 46.78 -16.83
N ALA A 163 32.60 46.15 -16.12
CA ALA A 163 33.98 46.61 -16.03
C ALA A 163 34.68 46.63 -17.40
N GLN A 164 34.46 45.60 -18.24
CA GLN A 164 34.96 45.58 -19.61
C GLN A 164 34.38 46.73 -20.44
N GLY A 165 33.08 47.01 -20.30
CA GLY A 165 32.43 48.14 -20.95
C GLY A 165 33.07 49.48 -20.58
N LEU A 166 33.32 49.71 -19.28
CA LEU A 166 34.00 50.91 -18.78
C LEU A 166 35.43 51.03 -19.34
N VAL A 167 36.18 49.93 -19.39
CA VAL A 167 37.54 49.93 -19.96
C VAL A 167 37.52 50.27 -21.45
N VAL A 168 36.57 49.74 -22.21
CA VAL A 168 36.41 50.06 -23.64
C VAL A 168 36.06 51.53 -23.82
N GLN A 169 35.12 52.06 -23.03
CA GLN A 169 34.73 53.47 -23.08
C GLN A 169 35.92 54.39 -22.76
N ALA A 170 36.65 54.13 -21.68
CA ALA A 170 37.82 54.92 -21.30
C ALA A 170 38.92 54.89 -22.38
N LYS A 171 39.10 53.76 -23.07
CA LYS A 171 40.02 53.68 -24.22
C LYS A 171 39.59 54.57 -25.38
N VAL A 172 38.29 54.61 -25.69
CA VAL A 172 37.76 55.48 -26.76
C VAL A 172 37.96 56.95 -26.39
N GLU A 173 37.58 57.34 -25.17
CA GLU A 173 37.76 58.70 -24.67
C GLU A 173 39.25 59.13 -24.72
N ASN A 174 40.17 58.25 -24.30
CA ASN A 174 41.60 58.55 -24.36
C ASN A 174 42.12 58.72 -25.81
N LEU A 175 41.61 57.94 -26.76
CA LEU A 175 41.97 58.09 -28.18
C LEU A 175 41.45 59.42 -28.74
N ASP A 176 40.25 59.83 -28.37
CA ASP A 176 39.68 61.10 -28.79
C ASP A 176 40.42 62.29 -28.16
N GLU A 177 40.83 62.19 -26.89
CA GLU A 177 41.71 63.18 -26.25
C GLU A 177 43.05 63.29 -26.99
N ARG A 178 43.69 62.15 -27.32
CA ARG A 178 44.95 62.16 -28.09
C ARG A 178 44.80 62.84 -29.44
N ARG A 179 43.70 62.59 -30.15
CA ARG A 179 43.40 63.25 -31.44
C ARG A 179 43.22 64.75 -31.28
N ARG A 180 42.54 65.20 -30.21
CA ARG A 180 42.39 66.64 -29.91
C ARG A 180 43.75 67.27 -29.63
N VAL A 181 44.58 66.63 -28.79
CA VAL A 181 45.93 67.10 -28.49
C VAL A 181 46.76 67.21 -29.77
N GLN A 182 46.78 66.16 -30.60
CA GLN A 182 47.52 66.17 -31.86
C GLN A 182 47.05 67.29 -32.80
N THR A 183 45.73 67.51 -32.92
CA THR A 183 45.18 68.60 -33.73
C THR A 183 45.63 69.97 -33.22
N THR A 184 45.68 70.15 -31.89
CA THR A 184 46.18 71.41 -31.30
C THR A 184 47.69 71.56 -31.49
N GLU A 185 48.47 70.48 -31.41
CA GLU A 185 49.91 70.49 -31.69
C GLU A 185 50.19 70.86 -33.15
N ASP A 186 49.44 70.30 -34.10
CA ASP A 186 49.52 70.63 -35.53
C ASP A 186 49.18 72.11 -35.79
N LEU A 187 48.14 72.64 -35.12
CA LEU A 187 47.81 74.06 -35.22
C LEU A 187 48.93 74.95 -34.65
N VAL A 188 49.48 74.60 -33.48
CA VAL A 188 50.59 75.34 -32.87
C VAL A 188 51.84 75.30 -33.75
N THR A 189 52.17 74.16 -34.34
CA THR A 189 53.33 74.05 -35.25
C THR A 189 53.15 74.90 -36.50
N ARG A 190 51.94 74.90 -37.09
CA ARG A 190 51.57 75.78 -38.21
C ARG A 190 51.69 77.25 -37.84
N LEU A 191 51.09 77.70 -36.73
CA LEU A 191 51.17 79.09 -36.27
C LEU A 191 52.61 79.53 -35.98
N LYS A 192 53.43 78.64 -35.40
CA LYS A 192 54.88 78.89 -35.21
C LYS A 192 55.63 79.03 -36.53
N HIS A 193 55.19 78.36 -37.60
CA HIS A 193 55.78 78.52 -38.92
C HIS A 193 55.38 79.87 -39.53
N GLU A 194 54.08 80.20 -39.52
CA GLU A 194 53.55 81.47 -40.02
C GLU A 194 54.19 82.68 -39.30
N LEU A 195 54.35 82.62 -37.97
CA LEU A 195 55.06 83.67 -37.21
C LEU A 195 56.52 83.84 -37.65
N ARG A 196 57.24 82.72 -37.86
CA ARG A 196 58.63 82.76 -38.35
C ARG A 196 58.71 83.35 -39.75
N GLU A 197 57.77 83.02 -40.63
CA GLU A 197 57.70 83.62 -41.97
C GLU A 197 57.45 85.13 -41.91
N ILE A 198 56.52 85.58 -41.07
CA ILE A 198 56.23 87.01 -40.87
C ILE A 198 57.46 87.74 -40.30
N GLU A 199 58.14 87.16 -39.31
CA GLU A 199 59.38 87.73 -38.76
C GLU A 199 60.47 87.85 -39.82
N GLN A 200 60.67 86.81 -40.64
CA GLN A 200 61.63 86.84 -41.74
C GLN A 200 61.24 87.88 -42.80
N ALA A 201 59.97 87.96 -43.18
CA ALA A 201 59.46 88.96 -44.12
C ALA A 201 59.69 90.39 -43.58
N ASN A 202 59.45 90.61 -42.29
CA ASN A 202 59.72 91.89 -41.63
C ASN A 202 61.22 92.23 -41.60
N LYS A 203 62.10 91.26 -41.30
CA LYS A 203 63.56 91.44 -41.39
C LYS A 203 63.99 91.82 -42.81
N ARG A 204 63.46 91.15 -43.84
CA ARG A 204 63.72 91.49 -45.25
C ARG A 204 63.25 92.91 -45.57
N ARG A 205 62.01 93.29 -45.20
CA ARG A 205 61.48 94.65 -45.42
C ARG A 205 62.34 95.71 -44.74
N ARG A 206 62.78 95.48 -43.49
CA ARG A 206 63.70 96.38 -42.81
C ARG A 206 65.02 96.52 -43.56
N TRP A 207 65.63 95.41 -44.01
CA TRP A 207 66.88 95.46 -44.77
C TRP A 207 66.79 96.32 -46.05
N TRP A 208 65.66 96.28 -46.76
CA TRP A 208 65.40 97.14 -47.92
C TRP A 208 65.21 98.63 -47.58
N PHE A 209 64.82 98.97 -46.34
CA PHE A 209 64.59 100.35 -45.90
C PHE A 209 65.87 101.07 -45.44
N TRP A 210 66.94 100.33 -45.18
CA TRP A 210 68.25 100.85 -44.73
C TRP A 210 69.31 100.86 -45.85
N ARG A 211 68.89 100.65 -47.10
CA ARG A 211 69.73 100.67 -48.30
C ARG A 211 69.33 101.84 -49.18
#